data_AF-A0A9N9VF27-F1
#
_entry.id   AF-A0A9N9VF27-F1
#
_cell.length_a   1.000
_cell.length_b   1.000
_cell.length_c   1.000
_cell.angle_alpha   90.00
_cell.angle_beta   90.00
_cell.angle_gamma   90.00
#
_symmetry.space_group_name_H-M   'P 1'
#
loop_
_entity.id
_entity.type
_entity.pdbx_description
1 polymer ?
#
loop_
_entity_poly.entity_id
_entity_poly.type
_entity_poly.pdbx_seq_one_letter_code
_entity_poly.pdbx_strand_id
1 'polypeptide(L)'
;MRPTAGIVKAHGVIEQFPLAPFVFLIVAGIWLTKTSDFGIPRFFSRDISSFSKMISVSIGGRCRLRKRVFDAQDRIEILCPSDYLSTANEDETRVTNQFINGLEIAFQTERCVISIANRWKEDMPDGIENNDIAAYLKTAGIYPFIRDSKKGKNTFGGNVRDIIKSISEEKLAECIRRCEVYRDWLLRKIFEADSEGRLKVMVIPGVEGKANCTTSGEPEPLSDLLNGYASANMSAILQAPELAAVGM
;
A
#
# COMPACT_ATOMS: atom_id res chain seq x y z
N MET A 1 -0.55 -12.13 -19.22
CA MET A 1 0.27 -12.15 -17.99
C MET A 1 -0.59 -11.68 -16.83
N ARG A 2 -0.21 -11.85 -15.55
CA ARG A 2 -0.72 -10.97 -14.51
C ARG A 2 0.44 -10.11 -14.01
N PRO A 3 0.24 -8.81 -13.86
CA PRO A 3 1.27 -7.92 -13.39
C PRO A 3 1.74 -8.25 -11.97
N THR A 4 3.05 -8.22 -11.71
CA THR A 4 3.64 -8.39 -10.36
C THR A 4 4.28 -7.07 -9.94
N ALA A 5 3.64 -6.36 -9.01
CA ALA A 5 4.11 -5.11 -8.42
C ALA A 5 4.12 -5.27 -6.90
N GLY A 6 5.11 -4.73 -6.20
CA GLY A 6 5.21 -4.75 -4.74
C GLY A 6 5.36 -3.35 -4.16
N ILE A 7 4.68 -3.10 -3.04
CA ILE A 7 4.87 -1.91 -2.21
C ILE A 7 5.64 -2.33 -0.96
N VAL A 8 6.63 -1.54 -0.58
CA VAL A 8 7.34 -1.68 0.68
C VAL A 8 7.19 -0.38 1.46
N LYS A 9 6.70 -0.45 2.70
CA LYS A 9 6.62 0.69 3.61
C LYS A 9 7.75 0.61 4.63
N ALA A 10 8.42 1.72 4.90
CA ALA A 10 9.41 1.82 5.97
C ALA A 10 8.80 2.60 7.15
N HIS A 11 8.68 1.99 8.32
CA HIS A 11 8.24 2.66 9.55
C HIS A 11 9.42 2.93 10.48
N GLY A 12 9.50 4.13 11.04
CA GLY A 12 10.31 4.39 12.25
C GLY A 12 9.52 4.00 13.51
N VAL A 13 10.17 3.41 14.51
CA VAL A 13 9.55 3.13 15.82
C VAL A 13 9.87 4.23 16.83
N ILE A 14 8.85 4.57 17.62
CA ILE A 14 8.93 5.38 18.84
C ILE A 14 9.15 4.45 20.05
N GLU A 15 10.13 4.80 20.88
CA GLU A 15 10.50 4.14 22.14
C GLU A 15 9.31 4.02 23.11
N GLN A 16 8.82 2.81 23.41
CA GLN A 16 8.28 2.42 24.72
C GLN A 16 8.24 0.89 24.88
N PHE A 17 9.40 0.23 25.01
CA PHE A 17 9.50 -1.07 25.68
C PHE A 17 10.84 -1.15 26.41
N PRO A 18 10.88 -1.30 27.75
CA PRO A 18 12.13 -1.47 28.46
C PRO A 18 12.61 -2.91 28.34
N LEU A 19 13.88 -3.05 27.94
CA LEU A 19 14.80 -4.18 28.12
C LEU A 19 14.74 -5.33 27.09
N ALA A 20 15.91 -5.57 26.48
CA ALA A 20 16.38 -6.71 25.67
C ALA A 20 16.45 -6.53 24.13
N PRO A 21 17.46 -7.13 23.45
CA PRO A 21 18.05 -6.59 22.23
C PRO A 21 17.30 -6.98 20.95
N PHE A 22 17.26 -6.03 20.01
CA PHE A 22 16.94 -6.17 18.58
C PHE A 22 15.70 -7.02 18.23
N VAL A 23 14.55 -6.35 18.14
CA VAL A 23 13.29 -6.95 17.66
C VAL A 23 12.81 -6.20 16.42
N PHE A 24 12.87 -6.83 15.25
CA PHE A 24 12.19 -6.36 14.04
C PHE A 24 10.70 -6.68 14.14
N LEU A 25 9.82 -5.79 13.68
CA LEU A 25 8.45 -6.16 13.31
C LEU A 25 8.31 -5.90 11.82
N ILE A 26 8.09 -6.96 11.05
CA ILE A 26 7.81 -6.86 9.63
C ILE A 26 6.34 -7.23 9.45
N VAL A 27 5.60 -6.46 8.65
CA VAL A 27 4.19 -6.73 8.32
C VAL A 27 4.12 -7.01 6.83
N ALA A 28 4.01 -8.28 6.43
CA ALA A 28 3.70 -8.59 5.04
C ALA A 28 2.18 -8.76 4.89
N GLY A 29 1.54 -7.85 4.17
CA GLY A 29 0.20 -8.01 3.64
C GLY A 29 0.27 -8.51 2.20
N ILE A 30 -0.08 -9.76 1.94
CA ILE A 30 -0.14 -10.27 0.56
C ILE A 30 -1.58 -10.31 0.09
N TRP A 31 -1.84 -9.66 -1.04
CA TRP A 31 -3.14 -9.66 -1.69
C TRP A 31 -3.39 -10.99 -2.38
N LEU A 32 -4.13 -11.83 -1.67
CA LEU A 32 -4.37 -13.21 -2.03
C LEU A 32 -5.85 -13.39 -2.30
N THR A 33 -6.31 -13.00 -3.49
CA THR A 33 -7.40 -13.63 -4.25
C THR A 33 -8.04 -12.69 -5.28
N LYS A 34 -8.70 -13.29 -6.27
CA LYS A 34 -9.61 -12.66 -7.25
C LYS A 34 -11.01 -12.43 -6.65
N THR A 35 -11.23 -12.76 -5.39
CA THR A 35 -12.55 -12.64 -4.77
C THR A 35 -12.78 -11.20 -4.38
N SER A 36 -13.99 -10.74 -4.68
CA SER A 36 -14.52 -9.41 -4.41
C SER A 36 -14.60 -9.02 -2.92
N ASP A 37 -13.78 -9.60 -2.06
CA ASP A 37 -13.78 -9.41 -0.62
C ASP A 37 -12.35 -8.97 -0.24
N PHE A 38 -12.20 -7.76 0.29
CA PHE A 38 -10.93 -7.12 0.65
C PHE A 38 -10.33 -7.67 1.96
N GLY A 39 -10.78 -8.84 2.42
CA GLY A 39 -10.21 -9.53 3.57
C GLY A 39 -8.84 -10.11 3.23
N ILE A 40 -7.77 -9.36 3.54
CA ILE A 40 -6.39 -9.84 3.36
C ILE A 40 -5.89 -10.37 4.70
N PRO A 41 -5.42 -11.62 4.77
CA PRO A 41 -4.66 -12.05 5.93
C PRO A 41 -3.39 -11.21 6.01
N ARG A 42 -3.24 -10.48 7.11
CA ARG A 42 -2.01 -9.77 7.45
C ARG A 42 -1.16 -10.69 8.30
N PHE A 43 0.10 -10.88 7.90
CA PHE A 43 1.06 -11.66 8.66
C PHE A 43 1.99 -10.71 9.41
N PHE A 44 2.23 -11.04 10.67
CA PHE A 44 3.16 -10.32 11.53
C PHE A 44 4.27 -11.29 11.91
N SER A 45 5.51 -10.92 11.65
CA SER A 45 6.67 -11.73 12.03
C SER A 45 7.84 -10.84 12.37
N ARG A 46 8.69 -11.32 13.28
CA ARG A 46 10.00 -10.72 13.57
C ARG A 46 11.08 -11.16 12.60
N ASP A 47 10.81 -12.21 11.82
CA ASP A 47 11.72 -12.81 10.88
C ASP A 47 11.07 -12.85 9.49
N ILE A 48 11.72 -12.20 8.52
CA ILE A 48 11.22 -12.11 7.15
C ILE A 48 11.19 -13.49 6.46
N SER A 49 12.10 -14.39 6.83
CA SER A 49 12.20 -15.71 6.20
C SER A 49 10.97 -16.58 6.53
N SER A 50 10.32 -16.31 7.66
CA SER A 50 9.07 -16.97 8.07
C SER A 50 7.88 -16.62 7.17
N PHE A 51 7.89 -15.49 6.43
CA PHE A 51 6.78 -15.14 5.54
C PHE A 51 6.56 -16.17 4.45
N SER A 52 7.61 -16.64 3.78
CA SER A 52 7.48 -17.64 2.71
C SER A 52 6.70 -18.88 3.17
N LYS A 53 6.98 -19.34 4.41
CA LYS A 53 6.26 -20.44 5.03
C LYS A 53 4.81 -20.09 5.38
N MET A 54 4.56 -18.95 6.03
CA MET A 54 3.20 -18.52 6.36
C MET A 54 2.33 -18.36 5.12
N ILE A 55 2.85 -17.66 4.10
CA ILE A 55 2.23 -17.42 2.80
C ILE A 55 1.88 -18.75 2.13
N SER A 56 2.84 -19.69 2.05
CA SER A 56 2.61 -20.99 1.41
C SER A 56 1.54 -21.83 2.12
N VAL A 57 1.48 -21.79 3.46
CA VAL A 57 0.44 -22.48 4.25
C VAL A 57 -0.93 -21.83 4.05
N SER A 58 -1.03 -20.51 4.18
CA SER A 58 -2.31 -19.79 4.15
C SER A 58 -2.99 -19.80 2.79
N ILE A 59 -2.19 -19.81 1.72
CA ILE A 59 -2.71 -19.84 0.37
C ILE A 59 -3.17 -21.26 -0.02
N GLY A 60 -2.62 -22.28 0.64
CA GLY A 60 -2.71 -23.67 0.23
C GLY A 60 -2.05 -23.91 -1.13
N GLY A 61 -1.61 -25.12 -1.40
CA GLY A 61 -1.01 -25.50 -2.70
C GLY A 61 -1.93 -25.34 -3.92
N ARG A 62 -3.14 -24.76 -3.76
CA ARG A 62 -4.17 -24.56 -4.79
C ARG A 62 -4.13 -23.19 -5.46
N CYS A 63 -3.40 -22.20 -4.94
CA CYS A 63 -3.16 -21.02 -5.77
C CYS A 63 -2.26 -21.40 -6.93
N ARG A 64 -2.82 -21.32 -8.13
CA ARG A 64 -2.07 -21.10 -9.37
C ARG A 64 -1.48 -19.68 -9.40
N LEU A 65 -0.95 -19.19 -8.26
CA LEU A 65 -0.01 -18.08 -8.31
C LEU A 65 1.11 -18.60 -9.19
N ARG A 66 1.26 -17.99 -10.37
CA ARG A 66 2.40 -18.29 -11.22
C ARG A 66 3.61 -17.99 -10.36
N LYS A 67 4.33 -19.04 -9.98
CA LYS A 67 5.63 -18.92 -9.34
C LYS A 67 6.52 -18.34 -10.42
N ARG A 68 6.51 -17.00 -10.58
CA ARG A 68 7.57 -16.33 -11.30
C ARG A 68 8.78 -16.53 -10.43
N VAL A 69 9.58 -17.51 -10.80
CA VAL A 69 10.92 -17.64 -10.26
C VAL A 69 11.64 -16.42 -10.79
N PHE A 70 12.09 -15.57 -9.88
CA PHE A 70 12.97 -14.48 -10.27
C PHE A 70 14.24 -15.12 -10.79
N ASP A 71 14.51 -14.93 -12.07
CA ASP A 71 15.75 -15.39 -12.68
C ASP A 71 16.87 -14.46 -12.23
N ALA A 72 18.11 -14.97 -12.18
CA ALA A 72 19.26 -14.16 -11.80
C ALA A 72 19.47 -12.93 -12.72
N GLN A 73 18.85 -12.94 -13.90
CA GLN A 73 18.88 -11.88 -14.90
C GLN A 73 17.74 -10.86 -14.73
N ASP A 74 16.71 -11.14 -13.92
CA ASP A 74 15.64 -10.18 -13.67
C ASP A 74 16.19 -8.95 -12.94
N ARG A 75 15.82 -7.76 -13.41
CA ARG A 75 16.24 -6.48 -12.80
C ARG A 75 15.21 -6.00 -11.81
N ILE A 76 15.67 -5.58 -10.64
CA ILE A 76 14.84 -4.92 -9.63
C ILE A 76 15.03 -3.41 -9.79
N GLU A 77 13.93 -2.68 -9.90
CA GLU A 77 13.91 -1.21 -9.92
C GLU A 77 13.25 -0.72 -8.63
N ILE A 78 13.91 0.19 -7.92
CA ILE A 78 13.39 0.79 -6.70
C ILE A 78 12.72 2.11 -7.08
N LEU A 79 11.39 2.21 -6.90
CA LEU A 79 10.64 3.44 -7.13
C LEU A 79 10.49 4.22 -5.83
N CYS A 80 10.86 5.49 -5.85
CA CYS A 80 10.78 6.39 -4.71
C CYS A 80 9.87 7.59 -5.09
N PRO A 81 8.58 7.54 -4.77
CA PRO A 81 7.63 8.58 -5.15
C PRO A 81 7.83 9.83 -4.29
N SER A 82 8.34 10.91 -4.87
CA SER A 82 8.64 12.18 -4.20
C SER A 82 7.42 12.80 -3.52
N ASP A 83 6.21 12.48 -3.99
CA ASP A 83 4.95 12.94 -3.39
C ASP A 83 4.76 12.42 -1.95
N TYR A 84 5.50 11.40 -1.55
CA TYR A 84 5.43 10.81 -0.21
C TYR A 84 6.73 10.90 0.58
N LEU A 85 7.90 11.05 -0.05
CA LEU A 85 9.20 11.00 0.63
C LEU A 85 9.46 12.20 1.53
N SER A 86 8.87 13.36 1.23
CA SER A 86 9.03 14.57 2.03
C SER A 86 8.12 14.50 3.25
N THR A 87 8.64 13.99 4.37
CA THR A 87 7.95 14.09 5.67
C THR A 87 8.52 15.27 6.46
N ALA A 88 7.71 15.86 7.34
CA ALA A 88 8.18 16.89 8.26
C ALA A 88 9.10 16.31 9.37
N ASN A 89 9.19 14.98 9.43
CA ASN A 89 9.91 14.23 10.45
C ASN A 89 11.28 13.79 9.91
N GLU A 90 12.34 14.43 10.39
CA GLU A 90 13.72 14.16 9.95
C GLU A 90 14.17 12.74 10.29
N ASP A 91 13.72 12.16 11.40
CA ASP A 91 14.06 10.79 11.79
C ASP A 91 13.43 9.76 10.85
N GLU A 92 12.16 9.95 10.49
CA GLU A 92 11.48 9.11 9.50
C GLU A 92 12.15 9.22 8.13
N THR A 93 12.53 10.44 7.72
CA THR A 93 13.28 10.67 6.48
C THR A 93 14.64 9.95 6.52
N ARG A 94 15.36 10.03 7.64
CA ARG A 94 16.65 9.35 7.84
C ARG A 94 16.51 7.84 7.73
N VAL A 95 15.56 7.25 8.45
CA VAL A 95 15.31 5.80 8.45
C VAL A 95 14.88 5.32 7.07
N THR A 96 13.98 6.04 6.40
CA THR A 96 13.54 5.71 5.03
C THR A 96 14.72 5.74 4.06
N ASN A 97 15.59 6.75 4.15
CA ASN A 97 16.77 6.83 3.29
C ASN A 97 17.79 5.72 3.58
N GLN A 98 18.03 5.36 4.84
CA GLN A 98 18.89 4.24 5.18
C GLN A 98 18.33 2.92 4.64
N PHE A 99 17.02 2.71 4.73
CA PHE A 99 16.36 1.54 4.16
C PHE A 99 16.52 1.48 2.64
N ILE A 100 16.27 2.60 1.94
CA ILE A 100 16.46 2.65 0.47
C ILE A 100 17.92 2.38 0.12
N ASN A 101 18.89 2.99 0.81
CA ASN A 101 20.32 2.72 0.60
C ASN A 101 20.65 1.22 0.74
N GLY A 102 20.06 0.56 1.75
CA GLY A 102 20.22 -0.88 1.95
C GLY A 102 19.68 -1.71 0.78
N LEU A 103 18.53 -1.33 0.22
CA LEU A 103 17.98 -1.97 -0.98
C LEU A 103 18.85 -1.73 -2.21
N GLU A 104 19.37 -0.51 -2.39
CA GLU A 104 20.27 -0.18 -3.51
C GLU A 104 21.53 -1.03 -3.48
N ILE A 105 22.15 -1.20 -2.30
CA ILE A 105 23.32 -2.06 -2.11
C ILE A 105 22.96 -3.53 -2.35
N ALA A 106 21.85 -4.02 -1.79
CA ALA A 106 21.45 -5.41 -1.87
C ALA A 106 21.10 -5.84 -3.31
N PHE A 107 20.47 -4.95 -4.07
CA PHE A 107 20.04 -5.23 -5.44
C PHE A 107 20.99 -4.68 -6.52
N GLN A 108 22.06 -3.98 -6.11
CA GLN A 108 23.01 -3.34 -7.01
C GLN A 108 22.31 -2.46 -8.07
N THR A 109 21.32 -1.70 -7.61
CA THR A 109 20.51 -0.80 -8.44
C THR A 109 20.42 0.56 -7.76
N GLU A 110 20.25 1.61 -8.54
CA GLU A 110 19.91 2.93 -8.01
C GLU A 110 18.39 3.07 -7.90
N ARG A 111 17.93 3.91 -6.96
CA ARG A 111 16.53 4.31 -6.89
C ARG A 111 16.15 5.22 -8.05
N CYS A 112 14.91 5.11 -8.50
CA CYS A 112 14.26 5.99 -9.44
C CYS A 112 13.27 6.89 -8.69
N VAL A 113 13.59 8.18 -8.59
CA VAL A 113 12.67 9.17 -8.03
C VAL A 113 11.60 9.50 -9.06
N ILE A 114 10.33 9.38 -8.67
CA ILE A 114 9.18 9.66 -9.53
C ILE A 114 8.20 10.60 -8.82
N SER A 115 7.40 11.37 -9.55
CA SER A 115 6.20 12.00 -8.98
C SER A 115 4.96 11.39 -9.60
N ILE A 116 4.16 10.71 -8.80
CA ILE A 116 2.88 10.12 -9.18
C ILE A 116 1.92 11.23 -9.59
N ALA A 117 1.89 12.35 -8.86
CA ALA A 117 1.00 13.47 -9.19
C ALA A 117 1.34 14.08 -10.55
N ASN A 118 2.63 14.30 -10.85
CA ASN A 118 3.05 14.85 -12.14
C ASN A 118 2.74 13.88 -13.28
N ARG A 119 3.06 12.58 -13.12
CA ARG A 119 2.76 11.56 -14.13
C ARG A 119 1.25 11.43 -14.38
N TRP A 120 0.43 11.52 -13.34
CA TRP A 120 -1.03 11.50 -13.46
C TRP A 120 -1.53 12.71 -14.25
N LYS A 121 -1.01 13.90 -13.95
CA LYS A 121 -1.35 15.15 -14.64
C LYS A 121 -0.91 15.15 -16.10
N GLU A 122 0.20 14.47 -16.42
CA GLU A 122 0.67 14.30 -17.80
C GLU A 122 -0.20 13.30 -18.58
N ASP A 123 -0.48 12.13 -17.99
CA ASP A 123 -1.21 11.05 -18.67
C ASP A 123 -2.73 11.30 -18.75
N MET A 124 -3.31 12.03 -17.79
CA MET A 124 -4.74 12.32 -17.65
C MET A 124 -5.65 11.11 -17.96
N PRO A 125 -5.50 9.98 -17.24
CA PRO A 125 -6.13 8.72 -17.61
C PRO A 125 -7.67 8.74 -17.54
N ASP A 126 -8.24 9.76 -16.89
CA ASP A 126 -9.69 9.93 -16.74
C ASP A 126 -10.17 11.32 -17.17
N GLY A 127 -9.51 11.94 -18.15
CA GLY A 127 -9.88 13.25 -18.65
C GLY A 127 -9.19 14.43 -17.96
N ILE A 128 -9.30 15.61 -18.59
CA ILE A 128 -8.58 16.83 -18.20
C ILE A 128 -9.12 17.45 -16.90
N GLU A 129 -10.40 17.25 -16.64
CA GLU A 129 -11.10 17.68 -15.42
C GLU A 129 -10.61 16.95 -14.16
N ASN A 130 -9.92 15.82 -14.34
CA ASN A 130 -9.44 14.94 -13.27
C ASN A 130 -7.92 14.98 -13.11
N ASN A 131 -7.26 16.07 -13.49
CA ASN A 131 -5.79 16.17 -13.51
C ASN A 131 -5.10 16.25 -12.13
N ASP A 132 -5.85 16.50 -11.05
CA ASP A 132 -5.37 16.47 -9.67
C ASP A 132 -5.70 15.11 -9.04
N ILE A 133 -4.69 14.26 -8.87
CA ILE A 133 -4.85 12.91 -8.34
C ILE A 133 -5.36 12.88 -6.90
N ALA A 134 -4.98 13.86 -6.08
CA ALA A 134 -5.39 13.91 -4.67
C ALA A 134 -6.87 14.27 -4.57
N ALA A 135 -7.32 15.26 -5.35
CA ALA A 135 -8.75 15.55 -5.51
C ALA A 135 -9.49 14.36 -6.15
N TYR A 136 -8.85 13.68 -7.11
CA TYR A 136 -9.39 12.52 -7.78
C TYR A 136 -9.59 11.31 -6.86
N LEU A 137 -8.82 11.16 -5.79
CA LEU A 137 -8.94 10.03 -4.87
C LEU A 137 -9.52 10.39 -3.50
N LYS A 138 -9.85 11.67 -3.27
CA LYS A 138 -10.29 12.22 -1.98
C LYS A 138 -11.40 11.43 -1.28
N THR A 139 -12.31 10.82 -2.03
CA THR A 139 -13.43 10.02 -1.48
C THR A 139 -13.38 8.55 -1.90
N ALA A 140 -12.38 8.17 -2.69
CA ALA A 140 -12.29 6.83 -3.27
C ALA A 140 -11.56 5.85 -2.33
N GLY A 141 -10.78 6.32 -1.35
CA GLY A 141 -9.99 5.48 -0.44
C GLY A 141 -10.80 4.52 0.42
N ILE A 142 -12.05 4.86 0.74
CA ILE A 142 -12.96 4.02 1.53
C ILE A 142 -13.65 2.90 0.74
N TYR A 143 -13.54 2.90 -0.59
CA TYR A 143 -14.25 1.92 -1.42
C TYR A 143 -14.00 0.46 -0.95
N PRO A 144 -12.73 0.04 -0.70
CA PRO A 144 -12.44 -1.30 -0.19
C PRO A 144 -13.31 -1.72 1.01
N PHE A 145 -13.54 -0.77 1.89
CA PHE A 145 -14.25 -0.97 3.14
C PHE A 145 -15.79 -0.95 2.96
N ILE A 146 -16.32 -0.10 2.07
CA ILE A 146 -17.76 -0.02 1.78
C ILE A 146 -18.29 -1.30 1.14
N ARG A 147 -17.57 -1.81 0.13
CA ARG A 147 -18.03 -2.98 -0.63
C ARG A 147 -18.25 -4.18 0.28
N ASP A 148 -17.34 -4.38 1.22
CA ASP A 148 -17.38 -5.49 2.17
C ASP A 148 -18.44 -5.27 3.27
N SER A 149 -18.65 -4.01 3.69
CA SER A 149 -19.72 -3.64 4.63
C SER A 149 -21.11 -3.93 4.06
N LYS A 150 -21.40 -3.53 2.80
CA LYS A 150 -22.70 -3.76 2.16
C LYS A 150 -23.03 -5.25 1.98
N LYS A 151 -22.01 -6.11 1.92
CA LYS A 151 -22.17 -7.58 1.90
C LYS A 151 -22.40 -8.19 3.30
N GLY A 152 -22.51 -7.37 4.34
CA GLY A 152 -22.70 -7.82 5.72
C GLY A 152 -21.46 -8.46 6.36
N LYS A 153 -20.26 -8.27 5.77
CA LYS A 153 -19.04 -8.95 6.21
C LYS A 153 -18.19 -8.16 7.20
N ASN A 154 -18.42 -6.85 7.34
CA ASN A 154 -17.62 -6.00 8.22
C ASN A 154 -18.40 -5.43 9.40
N THR A 155 -17.83 -5.56 10.60
CA THR A 155 -18.24 -4.88 11.83
C THR A 155 -17.44 -3.58 11.98
N PHE A 156 -17.77 -2.56 11.19
CA PHE A 156 -17.27 -1.22 11.48
C PHE A 156 -17.94 -0.67 12.74
N GLY A 157 -17.21 0.14 13.52
CA GLY A 157 -17.80 0.95 14.59
C GLY A 157 -18.90 1.87 14.06
N GLY A 158 -19.84 2.28 14.94
CA GLY A 158 -21.10 2.95 14.57
C GLY A 158 -20.97 4.09 13.55
N ASN A 159 -20.08 5.04 13.79
CA ASN A 159 -19.95 6.24 12.94
C ASN A 159 -19.56 5.94 11.49
N VAL A 160 -18.62 5.01 11.27
CA VAL A 160 -18.20 4.59 9.92
C VAL A 160 -19.35 3.87 9.23
N ARG A 161 -20.09 3.03 9.96
CA ARG A 161 -21.23 2.29 9.41
C ARG A 161 -22.31 3.21 8.87
N ASP A 162 -22.62 4.29 9.59
CA ASP A 162 -23.68 5.22 9.19
C ASP A 162 -23.28 6.07 7.97
N ILE A 163 -22.00 6.43 7.86
CA ILE A 163 -21.46 7.07 6.66
C ILE A 163 -21.49 6.13 5.46
N ILE A 164 -21.13 4.86 5.65
CA ILE A 164 -21.21 3.87 4.57
C ILE A 164 -22.66 3.70 4.08
N LYS A 165 -23.64 3.72 5.00
CA LYS A 165 -25.07 3.64 4.66
C LYS A 165 -25.59 4.88 3.94
N SER A 166 -25.04 6.06 4.21
CA SER A 166 -25.49 7.31 3.57
C SER A 166 -24.97 7.48 2.14
N ILE A 167 -24.03 6.65 1.69
CA ILE A 167 -23.49 6.69 0.32
C ILE A 167 -24.45 5.99 -0.64
N SER A 168 -24.99 6.76 -1.59
CA SER A 168 -25.81 6.24 -2.69
C SER A 168 -25.07 5.20 -3.53
N GLU A 169 -25.82 4.35 -4.23
CA GLU A 169 -25.23 3.34 -5.12
C GLU A 169 -24.44 3.96 -6.27
N GLU A 170 -24.92 5.08 -6.82
CA GLU A 170 -24.25 5.84 -7.86
C GLU A 170 -22.91 6.39 -7.39
N LYS A 171 -22.88 7.02 -6.21
CA LYS A 171 -21.63 7.54 -5.62
C LYS A 171 -20.65 6.43 -5.30
N LEU A 172 -21.15 5.28 -4.85
CA LEU A 172 -20.34 4.10 -4.65
C LEU A 172 -19.75 3.64 -5.99
N ALA A 173 -20.57 3.40 -7.01
CA ALA A 173 -20.13 2.96 -8.33
C ALA A 173 -19.06 3.90 -8.92
N GLU A 174 -19.22 5.21 -8.76
CA GLU A 174 -18.22 6.18 -9.19
C GLU A 174 -16.91 6.05 -8.41
N CYS A 175 -16.94 5.85 -7.09
CA CYS A 175 -15.71 5.58 -6.32
C CYS A 175 -15.01 4.29 -6.77
N ILE A 176 -15.77 3.25 -7.13
CA ILE A 176 -15.22 2.00 -7.69
C ILE A 176 -14.49 2.29 -8.98
N ARG A 177 -15.16 2.96 -9.92
CA ARG A 177 -14.63 3.30 -11.24
C ARG A 177 -13.33 4.08 -11.12
N ARG A 178 -13.28 5.09 -10.25
CA ARG A 178 -12.07 5.91 -10.00
C ARG A 178 -10.92 5.08 -9.45
N CYS A 179 -11.18 4.20 -8.49
CA CYS A 179 -10.17 3.27 -7.97
C CYS A 179 -9.66 2.31 -9.06
N GLU A 180 -10.53 1.83 -9.95
CA GLU A 180 -10.16 0.94 -11.04
C GLU A 180 -9.29 1.63 -12.09
N VAL A 181 -9.63 2.87 -12.47
CA VAL A 181 -8.81 3.69 -13.38
C VAL A 181 -7.45 3.97 -12.76
N TYR A 182 -7.41 4.42 -11.50
CA TYR A 182 -6.15 4.67 -10.79
C TYR A 182 -5.29 3.41 -10.69
N ARG A 183 -5.90 2.27 -10.33
CA ARG A 183 -5.21 0.98 -10.26
C ARG A 183 -4.61 0.59 -11.60
N ASP A 184 -5.41 0.59 -12.67
CA ASP A 184 -4.96 0.16 -13.99
C ASP A 184 -3.83 1.06 -14.50
N TRP A 185 -4.01 2.38 -14.36
CA TRP A 185 -3.00 3.36 -14.71
C TRP A 185 -1.70 3.14 -13.93
N LEU A 186 -1.76 3.04 -12.60
CA LEU A 186 -0.56 2.92 -11.78
C LEU A 186 0.19 1.61 -12.07
N LEU A 187 -0.52 0.49 -12.24
CA LEU A 187 0.08 -0.80 -12.58
C LEU A 187 0.73 -0.80 -13.97
N ARG A 188 0.09 -0.19 -14.97
CA ARG A 188 0.59 -0.20 -16.36
C ARG A 188 1.66 0.85 -16.61
N LYS A 189 1.47 2.07 -16.11
CA LYS A 189 2.31 3.23 -16.44
C LYS A 189 3.48 3.41 -15.49
N ILE A 190 3.26 3.18 -14.19
CA ILE A 190 4.32 3.36 -13.19
C ILE A 190 5.06 2.06 -12.93
N PHE A 191 4.33 1.00 -12.57
CA PHE A 191 4.94 -0.30 -12.29
C PHE A 191 5.34 -1.09 -13.55
N GLU A 192 4.82 -0.72 -14.72
CA GLU A 192 4.98 -1.47 -15.97
C GLU A 192 4.78 -2.97 -15.76
N ALA A 193 3.74 -3.33 -15.03
CA ALA A 193 3.78 -4.63 -14.37
C ALA A 193 3.56 -5.82 -15.34
N ASP A 194 3.17 -5.55 -16.59
CA ASP A 194 3.19 -6.53 -17.70
C ASP A 194 4.58 -6.70 -18.36
N SER A 195 5.57 -5.91 -17.97
CA SER A 195 6.96 -5.96 -18.47
C SER A 195 7.67 -7.22 -17.96
N GLU A 196 8.23 -7.98 -18.89
CA GLU A 196 9.05 -9.16 -18.59
C GLU A 196 10.46 -8.73 -18.19
N GLY A 197 11.15 -9.54 -17.38
CA GLY A 197 12.53 -9.25 -16.98
C GLY A 197 12.70 -8.19 -15.89
N ARG A 198 11.60 -7.55 -15.43
CA ARG A 198 11.65 -6.46 -14.46
C ARG A 198 10.69 -6.67 -13.29
N LEU A 199 11.12 -6.22 -12.11
CA LEU A 199 10.27 -6.05 -10.93
C LEU A 199 10.48 -4.64 -10.40
N LYS A 200 9.38 -3.90 -10.27
CA LYS A 200 9.40 -2.59 -9.63
C LYS A 200 8.89 -2.70 -8.19
N VAL A 201 9.68 -2.18 -7.27
CA VAL A 201 9.38 -2.12 -5.84
C VAL A 201 9.23 -0.66 -5.45
N MET A 202 8.04 -0.26 -5.01
CA MET A 202 7.81 1.12 -4.57
C MET A 202 8.03 1.25 -3.06
N VAL A 203 8.93 2.14 -2.66
CA VAL A 203 9.23 2.43 -1.26
C VAL A 203 8.52 3.69 -0.83
N ILE A 204 7.69 3.60 0.20
CA ILE A 204 6.94 4.73 0.75
C ILE A 204 7.22 4.82 2.25
N PRO A 205 7.39 6.01 2.85
CA PRO A 205 7.45 6.12 4.29
C PRO A 205 6.12 5.64 4.92
N GLY A 206 6.24 5.17 6.16
CA GLY A 206 5.09 4.84 6.99
C GLY A 206 4.21 6.05 7.25
N VAL A 207 3.09 5.82 7.93
CA VAL A 207 2.35 6.94 8.54
C VAL A 207 3.04 7.22 9.88
N GLU A 208 3.25 8.50 10.18
CA GLU A 208 3.92 8.97 11.40
C GLU A 208 3.39 8.23 12.63
N GLY A 209 4.25 7.40 13.22
CA GLY A 209 3.89 6.36 14.19
C GLY A 209 3.60 6.88 15.60
N LYS A 210 3.03 8.08 15.76
CA LYS A 210 2.40 8.42 17.03
C LYS A 210 1.25 7.44 17.18
N ALA A 211 1.39 6.48 18.09
CA ALA A 211 0.29 5.63 18.48
C ALA A 211 -0.84 6.58 18.90
N ASN A 212 -1.84 6.76 18.03
CA ASN A 212 -3.08 7.43 18.35
C ASN A 212 -3.88 6.50 19.27
N CYS A 213 -3.30 6.20 20.44
CA CYS A 213 -4.06 5.80 21.60
C CYS A 213 -4.81 7.07 22.01
N THR A 214 -5.91 7.38 21.32
CA THR A 214 -6.78 8.49 21.69
C THR A 214 -7.36 8.16 23.06
N THR A 215 -6.67 8.60 24.12
CA THR A 215 -7.18 8.63 25.48
C THR A 215 -8.41 9.55 25.58
N SER A 216 -8.62 10.42 24.58
CA SER A 216 -9.78 11.31 24.48
C SER A 216 -11.07 10.65 24.02
N GLY A 217 -11.04 9.42 23.49
CA GLY A 217 -12.24 8.76 22.94
C GLY A 217 -12.84 9.45 21.71
N GLU A 218 -12.20 10.49 21.18
CA GLU A 218 -12.65 11.18 19.97
C GLU A 218 -12.27 10.36 18.73
N PRO A 219 -13.22 10.09 17.82
CA PRO A 219 -12.94 9.36 16.59
C PRO A 219 -12.03 10.18 15.68
N GLU A 220 -11.03 9.54 15.07
CA GLU A 220 -10.19 10.18 14.04
C GLU A 220 -11.06 10.82 12.94
N PRO A 221 -10.64 11.97 12.39
CA PRO A 221 -11.34 12.60 11.28
C PRO A 221 -11.47 11.61 10.13
N LEU A 222 -12.71 11.30 9.76
CA LEU A 222 -12.98 10.41 8.64
C LEU A 222 -12.35 10.90 7.33
N SER A 223 -12.10 12.20 7.18
CA SER A 223 -11.42 12.79 6.02
C SER A 223 -10.12 12.08 5.66
N ASP A 224 -9.38 11.60 6.67
CA ASP A 224 -8.05 11.03 6.47
C ASP A 224 -8.16 9.55 6.07
N LEU A 225 -9.17 8.85 6.59
CA LEU A 225 -9.57 7.51 6.14
C LEU A 225 -10.10 7.51 4.70
N LEU A 226 -10.70 8.62 4.26
CA LEU A 226 -11.36 8.77 2.96
C LEU A 226 -10.38 8.98 1.80
N ASN A 227 -9.20 9.52 2.08
CA ASN A 227 -8.25 9.91 1.06
C ASN A 227 -7.56 8.69 0.43
N GLY A 228 -7.96 8.32 -0.79
CA GLY A 228 -7.33 7.22 -1.53
C GLY A 228 -5.90 7.51 -1.99
N TYR A 229 -5.48 8.78 -1.99
CA TYR A 229 -4.09 9.17 -2.29
C TYR A 229 -3.17 9.04 -1.08
N ALA A 230 -3.71 8.77 0.13
CA ALA A 230 -2.88 8.47 1.29
C ALA A 230 -2.08 7.17 1.06
N SER A 231 -0.80 7.17 1.43
CA SER A 231 0.09 6.00 1.30
C SER A 231 -0.48 4.73 1.94
N ALA A 232 -1.22 4.89 3.04
CA ALA A 232 -1.93 3.83 3.74
C ALA A 232 -2.92 3.05 2.84
N ASN A 233 -3.57 3.75 1.90
CA ASN A 233 -4.65 3.20 1.07
C ASN A 233 -4.16 2.70 -0.30
N MET A 234 -2.93 3.02 -0.71
CA MET A 234 -2.44 2.69 -2.05
C MET A 234 -2.42 1.19 -2.34
N SER A 235 -1.84 0.38 -1.45
CA SER A 235 -1.82 -1.08 -1.62
C SER A 235 -3.23 -1.67 -1.66
N ALA A 236 -4.15 -1.05 -0.91
CA ALA A 236 -5.57 -1.39 -0.87
C ALA A 236 -6.25 -1.26 -2.23
N ILE A 237 -6.03 -0.12 -2.87
CA ILE A 237 -6.60 0.15 -4.18
C ILE A 237 -5.91 -0.71 -5.25
N LEU A 238 -4.58 -0.84 -5.19
CA LEU A 238 -3.82 -1.62 -6.16
C LEU A 238 -4.07 -3.12 -6.08
N GLN A 239 -4.47 -3.59 -4.91
CA GLN A 239 -4.44 -5.01 -4.53
C GLN A 239 -3.03 -5.59 -4.74
N ALA A 240 -2.01 -4.82 -4.37
CA ALA A 240 -0.61 -5.17 -4.52
C ALA A 240 -0.01 -5.57 -3.17
N PRO A 241 0.81 -6.64 -3.09
CA PRO A 241 1.49 -7.02 -1.86
C PRO A 241 2.21 -5.83 -1.23
N GLU A 242 2.00 -5.66 0.07
CA GLU A 242 2.62 -4.65 0.91
C GLU A 242 3.53 -5.34 1.93
N LEU A 243 4.74 -4.82 2.09
CA LEU A 243 5.65 -5.20 3.17
C LEU A 243 5.97 -3.96 3.99
N ALA A 244 5.56 -3.91 5.25
CA ALA A 244 6.04 -2.91 6.19
C ALA A 244 7.30 -3.43 6.88
N ALA A 245 8.40 -2.69 6.80
CA ALA A 245 9.62 -2.95 7.54
C ALA A 245 9.81 -1.85 8.59
N VAL A 246 10.24 -2.23 9.78
CA VAL A 246 10.59 -1.28 10.84
C VAL A 246 12.09 -1.02 10.81
N GLY A 247 12.49 0.24 10.69
CA GLY A 247 13.88 0.68 10.82
C GLY A 247 14.27 0.97 12.26
N MET A 248 15.56 0.77 12.56
CA MET A 248 16.21 1.02 13.85
C MET A 248 16.96 2.34 13.84
#